data_AF-A0A537II38-F1
#
_entry.id   AF-A0A537II38-F1
#
_cell.length_a   1.000
_cell.length_b   1.000
_cell.length_c   1.000
_cell.angle_alpha   90.00
_cell.angle_beta   90.00
_cell.angle_gamma   90.00
#
_symmetry.space_group_name_H-M   'P 1'
#
loop_
_entity.id
_entity.type
_entity.pdbx_description
1 polymer ?
#
loop_
_entity_poly.entity_id
_entity_poly.type
_entity_poly.pdbx_seq_one_letter_code
_entity_poly.pdbx_strand_id
1 'polypeptide(L)'
;MKSQILSELRELKSIMAQLVGTADQPEQEQFSKDALAKASKLFLKMAAQRGEWVKEDELGKYIKADWRAGSFIRSEFGFNACIKDGRSHLYNKKALQKLGQELKARNIDLSRYMEYRRSETEFQKKVSANKKLTKNKHPYELPSDIKDITTSPPPTPDVALVKADLKRLKDEFFQFKMSEYIDIYRDNHAMVKFVYYFEKYLDPQIKRRCKKWCDDFNYANHALELITKKKEVFVPVKEEDMIQL
;
A
#
# COMPACT_ATOMS: atom_id res chain seq x y z
N MET A 1 15.36 43.85 -22.97
CA MET A 1 15.80 43.15 -21.74
C MET A 1 16.31 44.09 -20.67
N LYS A 2 17.40 44.86 -20.87
CA LYS A 2 17.92 45.80 -19.83
C LYS A 2 16.91 46.88 -19.41
N SER A 3 16.14 47.44 -20.35
CA SER A 3 15.13 48.48 -20.07
C SER A 3 13.95 47.98 -19.23
N GLN A 4 13.55 46.72 -19.44
CA GLN A 4 12.42 46.09 -18.76
C GLN A 4 12.79 45.67 -17.32
N ILE A 5 14.02 45.18 -17.13
CA ILE A 5 14.58 44.93 -15.79
C ILE A 5 14.75 46.26 -15.02
N LEU A 6 15.13 47.34 -15.72
CA LEU A 6 15.24 48.68 -15.12
C LEU A 6 13.89 49.28 -14.72
N SER A 7 12.83 49.06 -15.50
CA SER A 7 11.48 49.52 -15.13
C SER A 7 10.93 48.72 -13.95
N GLU A 8 11.09 47.39 -13.96
CA GLU A 8 10.67 46.52 -12.86
C GLU A 8 11.45 46.83 -11.56
N LEU A 9 12.76 47.15 -11.64
CA LEU A 9 13.56 47.58 -10.49
C LEU A 9 13.14 48.96 -9.96
N ARG A 10 12.70 49.89 -10.82
CA ARG A 10 12.17 51.18 -10.38
C ARG A 10 10.81 51.04 -9.70
N GLU A 11 9.95 50.18 -10.23
CA GLU A 11 8.66 49.86 -9.61
C GLU A 11 8.85 49.16 -8.27
N LEU A 12 9.75 48.17 -8.17
CA LEU A 12 10.09 47.54 -6.90
C LEU A 12 10.71 48.52 -5.90
N LYS A 13 11.59 49.41 -6.35
CA LYS A 13 12.17 50.45 -5.49
C LYS A 13 11.11 51.47 -5.04
N SER A 14 10.16 51.82 -5.87
CA SER A 14 9.00 52.67 -5.55
C SER A 14 8.08 52.00 -4.52
N ILE A 15 7.73 50.73 -4.74
CA ILE A 15 6.88 49.95 -3.84
C ILE A 15 7.60 49.70 -2.50
N MET A 16 8.91 49.43 -2.50
CA MET A 16 9.69 49.32 -1.27
C MET A 16 9.89 50.67 -0.57
N ALA A 17 10.04 51.78 -1.31
CA ALA A 17 10.04 53.12 -0.72
C ALA A 17 8.67 53.48 -0.12
N GLN A 18 7.57 53.00 -0.69
CA GLN A 18 6.22 53.12 -0.11
C GLN A 18 6.00 52.17 1.07
N LEU A 19 6.67 51.02 1.11
CA LEU A 19 6.58 50.05 2.21
C LEU A 19 7.49 50.37 3.40
N VAL A 20 8.63 51.01 3.16
CA VAL A 20 9.67 51.31 4.15
C VAL A 20 9.70 52.80 4.51
N GLY A 21 9.33 53.69 3.57
CA GLY A 21 9.32 55.15 3.76
C GLY A 21 8.12 55.69 4.54
N THR A 22 7.20 54.84 5.00
CA THR A 22 6.17 55.24 5.98
C THR A 22 6.68 55.25 7.41
N ALA A 23 7.86 54.71 7.70
CA ALA A 23 8.43 54.79 9.04
C ALA A 23 8.75 56.24 9.47
N ASP A 24 9.01 57.12 8.50
CA ASP A 24 9.31 58.55 8.71
C ASP A 24 8.04 59.44 8.68
N GLN A 25 6.86 58.87 8.40
CA GLN A 25 5.59 59.60 8.35
C GLN A 25 4.86 59.58 9.70
N PRO A 26 4.02 60.58 10.01
CA PRO A 26 3.20 60.58 11.23
C PRO A 26 2.34 59.32 11.33
N GLU A 27 2.14 58.77 12.53
CA GLU A 27 1.43 57.48 12.76
C GLU A 27 0.09 57.33 12.03
N GLN A 28 -0.61 58.45 11.78
CA GLN A 28 -1.91 58.50 11.10
C GLN A 28 -1.82 58.25 9.58
N GLU A 29 -0.67 58.48 8.96
CA GLU A 29 -0.43 58.32 7.52
C GLU A 29 0.33 57.02 7.20
N GLN A 30 0.78 56.29 8.23
CA GLN A 30 1.45 55.01 8.07
C GLN A 30 0.46 53.93 7.63
N PHE A 31 0.88 53.06 6.71
CA PHE A 31 0.08 51.89 6.36
C PHE A 31 -0.09 50.96 7.56
N SER A 32 -1.35 50.65 7.89
CA SER A 32 -1.63 49.68 8.94
C SER A 32 -1.13 48.29 8.55
N LYS A 33 -0.70 47.50 9.55
CA LYS A 33 -0.26 46.10 9.34
C LYS A 33 -1.33 45.27 8.62
N ASP A 34 -2.60 45.56 8.86
CA ASP A 34 -3.73 44.91 8.21
C ASP A 34 -3.88 45.28 6.73
N ALA A 35 -3.62 46.55 6.36
CA ALA A 35 -3.60 46.99 4.97
C ALA A 35 -2.47 46.29 4.19
N LEU A 36 -1.28 46.21 4.78
CA LEU A 36 -0.14 45.48 4.23
C LEU A 36 -0.43 43.98 4.08
N ALA A 37 -1.07 43.36 5.06
CA ALA A 37 -1.48 41.96 4.99
C ALA A 37 -2.52 41.70 3.89
N LYS A 38 -3.49 42.61 3.70
CA LYS A 38 -4.50 42.53 2.62
C LYS A 38 -3.86 42.72 1.24
N ALA A 39 -2.97 43.70 1.09
CA ALA A 39 -2.24 43.94 -0.16
C ALA A 39 -1.38 42.72 -0.54
N SER A 40 -0.68 42.13 0.44
CA SER A 40 0.11 40.91 0.24
C SER A 40 -0.74 39.73 -0.24
N LYS A 41 -1.92 39.53 0.37
CA LYS A 41 -2.87 38.48 -0.06
C LYS A 41 -3.41 38.73 -1.48
N LEU A 42 -3.75 39.97 -1.82
CA LEU A 42 -4.21 40.34 -3.16
C LEU A 42 -3.10 40.14 -4.21
N PHE A 43 -1.86 40.51 -3.88
CA PHE A 43 -0.72 40.28 -4.75
C PHE A 43 -0.47 38.79 -4.99
N LEU A 44 -0.53 37.95 -3.95
CA LEU A 44 -0.43 36.49 -4.09
C LEU A 44 -1.56 35.93 -4.95
N LYS A 45 -2.79 36.42 -4.77
CA LYS A 45 -3.95 36.03 -5.59
C LYS A 45 -3.76 36.41 -7.07
N MET A 46 -3.26 37.61 -7.34
CA MET A 46 -2.94 38.06 -8.70
C MET A 46 -1.78 37.28 -9.32
N ALA A 47 -0.73 36.98 -8.56
CA ALA A 47 0.39 36.16 -9.03
C ALA A 47 -0.04 34.71 -9.32
N ALA A 48 -0.96 34.15 -8.52
CA ALA A 48 -1.58 32.87 -8.80
C ALA A 48 -2.44 32.93 -10.09
N GLN A 49 -3.21 34.01 -10.30
CA GLN A 49 -3.97 34.23 -11.54
C GLN A 49 -3.08 34.40 -12.77
N ARG A 50 -1.87 34.97 -12.61
CA ARG A 50 -0.83 35.02 -13.66
C ARG A 50 -0.15 33.68 -13.95
N GLY A 51 -0.48 32.63 -13.19
CA GLY A 51 0.10 31.28 -13.37
C GLY A 51 1.56 31.17 -12.90
N GLU A 52 2.01 32.08 -12.04
CA GLU A 52 3.38 32.07 -11.49
C GLU A 52 3.52 31.07 -10.33
N TRP A 53 2.40 30.71 -9.71
CA TRP A 53 2.31 29.80 -8.57
C TRP A 53 1.44 28.59 -8.91
N VAL A 54 1.92 27.42 -8.54
CA VAL A 54 1.36 26.11 -8.90
C VAL A 54 0.99 25.37 -7.63
N LYS A 55 -0.17 24.72 -7.60
CA LYS A 55 -0.59 23.91 -6.46
C LYS A 55 0.10 22.54 -6.46
N GLU A 56 0.12 21.88 -5.31
CA GLU A 56 0.82 20.59 -5.13
C GLU A 56 0.31 19.48 -6.06
N ASP A 57 -0.99 19.44 -6.32
CA ASP A 57 -1.65 18.50 -7.25
C ASP A 57 -1.24 18.71 -8.71
N GLU A 58 -0.72 19.89 -9.04
CA GLU A 58 -0.27 20.23 -10.39
C GLU A 58 1.23 20.05 -10.61
N LEU A 59 1.99 19.66 -9.57
CA LEU A 59 3.44 19.46 -9.67
C LEU A 59 3.82 18.44 -10.75
N GLY A 60 3.00 17.39 -10.91
CA GLY A 60 3.19 16.33 -11.91
C GLY A 60 3.32 16.84 -13.34
N LYS A 61 2.77 18.02 -13.66
CA LYS A 61 2.87 18.66 -14.98
C LYS A 61 4.28 19.19 -15.28
N TYR A 62 5.07 19.47 -14.25
CA TYR A 62 6.38 20.13 -14.34
C TYR A 62 7.54 19.21 -13.98
N ILE A 63 7.31 18.32 -13.02
CA ILE A 63 8.26 17.32 -12.56
C ILE A 63 7.53 15.97 -12.51
N LYS A 64 8.07 14.96 -13.17
CA LYS A 64 7.51 13.60 -13.13
C LYS A 64 7.71 13.04 -11.72
N ALA A 65 6.66 13.06 -10.90
CA ALA A 65 6.75 12.77 -9.48
C ALA A 65 5.48 12.10 -8.95
N ASP A 66 5.62 11.34 -7.87
CA ASP A 66 4.54 10.63 -7.18
C ASP A 66 3.82 11.51 -6.14
N TRP A 67 2.78 10.98 -5.50
CA TRP A 67 2.05 11.61 -4.40
C TRP A 67 3.01 12.15 -3.31
N ARG A 68 2.74 13.37 -2.84
CA ARG A 68 3.55 14.15 -1.87
C ARG A 68 4.94 14.59 -2.36
N ALA A 69 5.15 14.68 -3.67
CA ALA A 69 6.36 15.27 -4.23
C ALA A 69 6.70 16.64 -3.64
N GLY A 70 5.69 17.48 -3.39
CA GLY A 70 5.87 18.82 -2.82
C GLY A 70 6.50 18.81 -1.43
N SER A 71 6.02 17.94 -0.53
CA SER A 71 6.67 17.76 0.77
C SER A 71 8.10 17.23 0.63
N PHE A 72 8.33 16.30 -0.29
CA PHE A 72 9.64 15.66 -0.46
C PHE A 72 10.71 16.63 -0.96
N ILE A 73 10.43 17.43 -1.99
CA ILE A 73 11.41 18.39 -2.54
C ILE A 73 11.77 19.48 -1.53
N ARG A 74 10.85 19.84 -0.62
CA ARG A 74 11.13 20.79 0.45
C ARG A 74 12.08 20.21 1.50
N SER A 75 11.85 18.95 1.91
CA SER A 75 12.68 18.30 2.94
C SER A 75 14.04 17.85 2.41
N GLU A 76 14.07 17.20 1.25
CA GLU A 76 15.29 16.55 0.73
C GLU A 76 16.13 17.49 -0.15
N PHE A 77 15.50 18.37 -0.93
CA PHE A 77 16.22 19.30 -1.81
C PHE A 77 16.30 20.72 -1.26
N GLY A 78 15.70 21.00 -0.09
CA GLY A 78 15.65 22.35 0.47
C GLY A 78 14.91 23.35 -0.42
N PHE A 79 13.88 22.89 -1.15
CA PHE A 79 13.14 23.75 -2.07
C PHE A 79 12.37 24.84 -1.33
N ASN A 80 12.91 26.06 -1.29
CA ASN A 80 12.36 27.17 -0.51
C ASN A 80 11.43 28.10 -1.32
N ALA A 81 11.32 27.92 -2.63
CA ALA A 81 10.47 28.72 -3.50
C ALA A 81 8.99 28.30 -3.42
N CYS A 82 8.46 28.20 -2.19
CA CYS A 82 7.09 27.80 -1.90
C CYS A 82 6.48 28.69 -0.81
N ILE A 83 5.16 28.89 -0.85
CA ILE A 83 4.40 29.67 0.13
C ILE A 83 3.30 28.79 0.70
N LYS A 84 3.04 28.93 2.01
CA LYS A 84 1.94 28.21 2.68
C LYS A 84 0.60 28.86 2.32
N ASP A 85 -0.34 28.06 1.83
CA ASP A 85 -1.72 28.47 1.53
C ASP A 85 -2.69 27.57 2.31
N GLY A 86 -3.07 28.02 3.51
CA GLY A 86 -3.88 27.22 4.43
C GLY A 86 -3.19 25.90 4.83
N ARG A 87 -3.76 24.77 4.40
CA ARG A 87 -3.24 23.41 4.62
C ARG A 87 -2.32 22.92 3.50
N SER A 88 -2.24 23.63 2.37
CA SER A 88 -1.41 23.26 1.22
C SER A 88 -0.26 24.25 1.02
N HIS A 89 0.55 24.00 0.00
CA HIS A 89 1.62 24.90 -0.43
C HIS A 89 1.45 25.25 -1.90
N LEU A 90 1.79 26.49 -2.22
CA LEU A 90 1.94 26.98 -3.58
C LEU A 90 3.43 27.01 -3.93
N TYR A 91 3.79 26.56 -5.12
CA TYR A 91 5.16 26.41 -5.57
C TYR A 91 5.42 27.33 -6.76
N ASN A 92 6.57 28.00 -6.78
CA ASN A 92 6.91 28.89 -7.88
C ASN A 92 7.19 28.09 -9.15
N LYS A 93 6.45 28.40 -10.23
CA LYS A 93 6.53 27.68 -11.51
C LYS A 93 7.93 27.71 -12.12
N LYS A 94 8.60 28.87 -12.14
CA LYS A 94 9.93 29.02 -12.74
C LYS A 94 10.97 28.19 -11.98
N ALA A 95 10.90 28.19 -10.66
CA ALA A 95 11.79 27.38 -9.82
C ALA A 95 11.54 25.88 -10.02
N LEU A 96 10.28 25.44 -10.12
CA LEU A 96 9.93 24.05 -10.44
C LEU A 96 10.45 23.61 -11.81
N GLN A 97 10.35 24.47 -12.82
CA GLN A 97 10.88 24.17 -14.16
C GLN A 97 12.40 24.00 -14.15
N LYS A 98 13.12 24.83 -13.39
CA LYS A 98 14.57 24.68 -13.19
C LYS A 98 14.91 23.36 -12.50
N LEU A 99 14.18 23.02 -11.43
CA LEU A 99 14.33 21.72 -10.76
C LEU A 99 14.10 20.55 -11.75
N GLY A 100 13.05 20.63 -12.57
CA GLY A 100 12.79 19.62 -13.60
C GLY A 100 13.90 19.51 -14.65
N GLN A 101 14.54 20.62 -15.02
CA GLN A 101 15.71 20.61 -15.91
C GLN A 101 16.92 19.97 -15.25
N GLU A 102 17.18 20.26 -13.97
CA GLU A 102 18.29 19.65 -13.21
C GLU A 102 18.09 18.13 -13.04
N LEU A 103 16.87 17.69 -12.72
CA LEU A 103 16.54 16.27 -12.62
C LEU A 103 16.76 15.55 -13.96
N LYS A 104 16.35 16.16 -15.08
CA LYS A 104 16.61 15.61 -16.42
C LYS A 104 18.09 15.59 -16.76
N ALA A 105 18.82 16.67 -16.48
CA ALA A 105 20.25 16.77 -16.76
C ALA A 105 21.07 15.71 -16.01
N ARG A 106 20.63 15.35 -14.80
CA ARG A 106 21.26 14.29 -13.98
C ARG A 106 20.66 12.90 -14.20
N ASN A 107 19.71 12.77 -15.13
CA ASN A 107 18.97 11.54 -15.41
C ASN A 107 18.33 10.90 -14.16
N ILE A 108 17.73 11.73 -13.30
CA ILE A 108 17.09 11.30 -12.05
C ILE A 108 15.58 11.21 -12.26
N ASP A 109 15.02 10.01 -12.06
CA ASP A 109 13.58 9.82 -11.89
C ASP A 109 13.20 10.12 -10.44
N LEU A 110 12.47 11.20 -10.21
CA LEU A 110 12.14 11.69 -8.87
C LEU A 110 11.28 10.68 -8.10
N SER A 111 10.36 9.97 -8.76
CA SER A 111 9.53 8.95 -8.09
C SER A 111 10.39 7.80 -7.56
N ARG A 112 11.33 7.30 -8.36
CA ARG A 112 12.27 6.26 -7.91
C ARG A 112 13.17 6.75 -6.78
N TYR A 113 13.61 8.00 -6.84
CA TYR A 113 14.43 8.58 -5.77
C TYR A 113 13.65 8.70 -4.45
N MET A 114 12.36 9.05 -4.52
CA MET A 114 11.46 9.04 -3.37
C MET A 114 11.32 7.64 -2.75
N GLU A 115 11.14 6.60 -3.57
CA GLU A 115 11.06 5.20 -3.12
C GLU A 115 12.36 4.74 -2.45
N TYR A 116 13.51 5.08 -3.03
CA TYR A 116 14.82 4.78 -2.47
C TYR A 116 15.00 5.38 -1.07
N ARG A 117 14.69 6.67 -0.90
CA ARG A 117 14.81 7.35 0.40
C ARG A 117 13.85 6.80 1.46
N ARG A 118 12.64 6.40 1.06
CA ARG A 118 11.69 5.69 1.95
C ARG A 118 12.28 4.36 2.41
N SER A 119 12.79 3.56 1.47
CA SER A 119 13.39 2.26 1.75
C SER A 119 14.62 2.37 2.65
N GLU A 120 15.48 3.36 2.40
CA GLU A 120 16.65 3.65 3.24
C GLU A 120 16.23 4.02 4.67
N THR A 121 15.20 4.87 4.82
CA THR A 121 14.67 5.26 6.14
C THR A 121 14.08 4.06 6.89
N GLU A 122 13.33 3.19 6.21
CA GLU A 122 12.79 1.97 6.80
C GLU A 122 13.87 0.98 7.20
N PHE A 123 14.90 0.82 6.36
CA PHE A 123 16.05 0.00 6.67
C PHE A 123 16.78 0.54 7.92
N GLN A 124 17.07 1.84 7.97
CA GLN A 124 17.71 2.45 9.13
C GLN A 124 16.86 2.34 10.40
N LYS A 125 15.53 2.43 10.29
CA LYS A 125 14.60 2.16 11.41
C LYS A 125 14.73 0.72 11.90
N LYS A 126 14.79 -0.27 11.01
CA LYS A 126 14.99 -1.69 11.38
C LYS A 126 16.35 -1.93 12.02
N VAL A 127 17.42 -1.36 11.45
CA VAL A 127 18.78 -1.45 12.00
C VAL A 127 18.88 -0.80 13.38
N SER A 128 18.30 0.38 13.56
CA SER A 128 18.31 1.10 14.85
C SER A 128 17.38 0.48 15.90
N ALA A 129 16.25 -0.11 15.50
CA ALA A 129 15.39 -0.89 16.39
C ALA A 129 16.14 -2.11 16.95
N ASN A 130 16.93 -2.80 16.11
CA ASN A 130 17.77 -3.91 16.55
C ASN A 130 18.91 -3.47 17.49
N LYS A 131 19.40 -2.23 17.39
CA LYS A 131 20.42 -1.68 18.32
C LYS A 131 19.88 -1.32 19.71
N LYS A 132 18.55 -1.25 19.90
CA LYS A 132 17.93 -0.99 21.22
C LYS A 132 17.66 -2.26 22.03
N LEU A 133 17.92 -3.45 21.46
CA LEU A 133 18.02 -4.67 22.25
C LEU A 133 19.38 -4.65 22.98
N THR A 134 19.27 -4.58 24.30
CA THR A 134 20.34 -4.64 25.32
C THR A 134 21.64 -5.33 24.89
N LYS A 135 22.77 -4.65 25.16
CA LYS A 135 24.14 -4.99 24.74
C LYS A 135 24.67 -6.41 25.03
N ASN A 136 23.99 -7.26 25.78
CA ASN A 136 24.49 -8.59 26.15
C ASN A 136 23.44 -9.70 25.98
N LYS A 137 22.67 -9.69 24.89
CA LYS A 137 22.03 -10.93 24.43
C LYS A 137 22.41 -11.12 22.98
N HIS A 138 23.15 -12.17 22.70
CA HIS A 138 23.16 -12.69 21.34
C HIS A 138 21.69 -12.89 20.94
N PRO A 139 21.26 -12.51 19.72
CA PRO A 139 19.85 -12.61 19.31
C PRO A 139 19.25 -14.03 19.38
N TYR A 140 20.05 -15.03 19.78
CA TYR A 140 19.73 -16.45 19.88
C TYR A 140 20.03 -17.07 21.26
N GLU A 141 20.34 -16.28 22.30
CA GLU A 141 20.52 -16.83 23.65
C GLU A 141 19.17 -17.22 24.27
N LEU A 142 18.95 -18.53 24.34
CA LEU A 142 17.80 -19.14 25.01
C LEU A 142 17.95 -18.98 26.54
N PRO A 143 16.87 -18.66 27.28
CA PRO A 143 16.87 -18.67 28.75
C PRO A 143 17.37 -20.00 29.31
N SER A 144 18.23 -19.94 30.33
CA SER A 144 18.87 -21.09 31.01
C SER A 144 17.89 -22.14 31.57
N ASP A 145 16.67 -21.68 31.77
CA ASP A 145 15.54 -22.29 32.43
C ASP A 145 14.64 -23.05 31.43
N ILE A 146 14.92 -22.93 30.12
CA ILE A 146 14.25 -23.68 29.07
C ILE A 146 15.08 -24.93 28.74
N LYS A 147 14.56 -26.11 29.11
CA LYS A 147 15.08 -27.42 28.70
C LYS A 147 13.92 -28.27 28.20
N ASP A 148 14.18 -29.08 27.17
CA ASP A 148 13.30 -30.16 26.70
C ASP A 148 11.86 -29.74 26.33
N ILE A 149 11.70 -28.59 25.66
CA ILE A 149 10.41 -28.24 25.01
C ILE A 149 10.25 -29.08 23.74
N THR A 150 9.70 -30.28 23.89
CA THR A 150 9.31 -31.15 22.78
C THR A 150 7.80 -31.33 22.77
N THR A 151 7.16 -31.09 21.62
CA THR A 151 5.77 -31.47 21.40
C THR A 151 5.78 -32.90 20.89
N SER A 152 5.31 -33.87 21.69
CA SER A 152 5.00 -35.19 21.14
C SER A 152 3.79 -35.03 20.21
N PRO A 153 3.86 -35.47 18.95
CA PRO A 153 2.68 -35.48 18.10
C PRO A 153 1.59 -36.33 18.77
N PRO A 154 0.30 -35.99 18.59
CA PRO A 154 -0.78 -36.85 19.04
C PRO A 154 -0.60 -38.26 18.44
N PRO A 155 -1.09 -39.31 19.13
CA PRO A 155 -1.02 -40.66 18.61
C PRO A 155 -1.66 -40.71 17.23
N THR A 156 -1.00 -41.40 16.31
CA THR A 156 -1.51 -41.60 14.96
C THR A 156 -2.88 -42.27 15.01
N PRO A 157 -3.91 -41.71 14.34
CA PRO A 157 -5.24 -42.31 14.37
C PRO A 157 -5.23 -43.69 13.71
N ASP A 158 -6.13 -44.56 14.16
CA ASP A 158 -6.29 -45.89 13.58
C ASP A 158 -6.70 -45.79 12.09
N VAL A 159 -6.03 -46.57 11.24
CA VAL A 159 -6.33 -46.67 9.80
C VAL A 159 -7.77 -47.08 9.56
N ALA A 160 -8.34 -47.96 10.41
CA ALA A 160 -9.72 -48.39 10.27
C ALA A 160 -10.71 -47.22 10.45
N LEU A 161 -10.40 -46.30 11.36
CA LEU A 161 -11.22 -45.11 11.63
C LEU A 161 -11.17 -44.14 10.45
N VAL A 162 -9.98 -43.88 9.89
CA VAL A 162 -9.83 -43.00 8.71
C VAL A 162 -10.53 -43.58 7.49
N LYS A 163 -10.44 -44.90 7.27
CA LYS A 163 -11.17 -45.57 6.17
C LYS A 163 -12.68 -45.55 6.35
N ALA A 164 -13.17 -45.72 7.59
CA ALA A 164 -14.60 -45.62 7.89
C ALA A 164 -15.12 -44.20 7.63
N ASP A 165 -14.34 -43.17 7.96
CA ASP A 165 -14.68 -41.78 7.69
C ASP A 165 -14.67 -41.46 6.19
N LEU A 166 -13.67 -41.96 5.44
CA LEU A 166 -13.66 -41.85 3.98
C LEU A 166 -14.87 -42.54 3.34
N LYS A 167 -15.27 -43.72 3.84
CA LYS A 167 -16.49 -44.40 3.37
C LYS A 167 -17.73 -43.54 3.63
N ARG A 168 -17.88 -42.99 4.84
CA ARG A 168 -18.98 -42.08 5.20
C ARG A 168 -19.02 -40.84 4.29
N LEU A 169 -17.87 -40.24 4.00
CA LEU A 169 -17.76 -39.08 3.11
C LEU A 169 -18.13 -39.43 1.66
N LYS A 170 -17.75 -40.62 1.18
CA LYS A 170 -18.17 -41.12 -0.14
C LYS A 170 -19.69 -41.31 -0.20
N ASP A 171 -20.29 -41.91 0.82
CA ASP A 171 -21.75 -42.08 0.90
C ASP A 171 -22.47 -40.72 0.93
N GLU A 172 -21.94 -39.76 1.70
CA GLU A 172 -22.44 -38.39 1.79
C GLU A 172 -22.37 -37.65 0.44
N PHE A 173 -21.30 -37.90 -0.33
CA PHE A 173 -21.11 -37.31 -1.67
C PHE A 173 -22.24 -37.69 -2.62
N PHE A 174 -22.63 -38.97 -2.64
CA PHE A 174 -23.74 -39.46 -3.46
C PHE A 174 -25.10 -39.01 -2.90
N GLN A 175 -25.31 -39.10 -1.58
CA GLN A 175 -26.58 -38.73 -0.94
C GLN A 175 -26.98 -37.28 -1.23
N PHE A 176 -26.02 -36.36 -1.23
CA PHE A 176 -26.27 -34.94 -1.48
C PHE A 176 -25.98 -34.48 -2.91
N LYS A 177 -25.78 -35.43 -3.84
CA LYS A 177 -25.49 -35.14 -5.26
C LYS A 177 -24.40 -34.08 -5.43
N MET A 178 -23.32 -34.21 -4.65
CA MET A 178 -22.27 -33.20 -4.60
C MET A 178 -21.42 -33.13 -5.87
N SER A 179 -21.60 -34.07 -6.81
CA SER A 179 -20.98 -34.07 -8.13
C SER A 179 -21.28 -32.82 -8.97
N GLU A 180 -22.41 -32.15 -8.71
CA GLU A 180 -22.77 -30.86 -9.34
C GLU A 180 -21.90 -29.70 -8.84
N TYR A 181 -21.39 -29.80 -7.61
CA TYR A 181 -20.74 -28.69 -6.89
C TYR A 181 -19.25 -28.92 -6.59
N ILE A 182 -18.75 -30.16 -6.74
CA ILE A 182 -17.40 -30.57 -6.36
C ILE A 182 -16.75 -31.35 -7.50
N ASP A 183 -15.52 -30.95 -7.86
CA ASP A 183 -14.63 -31.70 -8.75
C ASP A 183 -13.63 -32.52 -7.92
N ILE A 184 -13.31 -33.71 -8.40
CA ILE A 184 -12.32 -34.59 -7.80
C ILE A 184 -11.16 -34.73 -8.76
N TYR A 185 -10.01 -34.19 -8.36
CA TYR A 185 -8.77 -34.21 -9.12
C TYR A 185 -7.90 -35.39 -8.67
N ARG A 186 -7.30 -36.07 -9.65
CA ARG A 186 -6.35 -37.18 -9.43
C ARG A 186 -6.88 -38.22 -8.44
N ASP A 187 -8.19 -38.41 -8.46
CA ASP A 187 -8.96 -39.40 -7.69
C ASP A 187 -8.80 -39.32 -6.16
N ASN A 188 -8.26 -38.24 -5.60
CA ASN A 188 -8.01 -38.13 -4.15
C ASN A 188 -7.96 -36.69 -3.62
N HIS A 189 -8.24 -35.69 -4.45
CA HIS A 189 -8.27 -34.30 -4.04
C HIS A 189 -9.56 -33.64 -4.50
N ALA A 190 -10.37 -33.15 -3.56
CA ALA A 190 -11.64 -32.51 -3.84
C ALA A 190 -11.53 -30.99 -3.84
N MET A 191 -12.22 -30.34 -4.79
CA MET A 191 -12.31 -28.89 -4.89
C MET A 191 -13.71 -28.47 -5.31
N VAL A 192 -14.21 -27.37 -4.75
CA VAL A 192 -15.53 -26.83 -5.14
C VAL A 192 -15.48 -26.23 -6.56
N LYS A 193 -16.54 -26.44 -7.36
CA LYS A 193 -16.72 -25.88 -8.71
C LYS A 193 -17.21 -24.44 -8.72
N PHE A 194 -17.11 -23.77 -7.58
CA PHE A 194 -17.72 -22.46 -7.38
C PHE A 194 -17.00 -21.40 -8.21
N VAL A 195 -17.72 -20.82 -9.18
CA VAL A 195 -17.24 -19.69 -9.98
C VAL A 195 -17.68 -18.40 -9.29
N TYR A 196 -16.73 -17.51 -9.00
CA TYR A 196 -16.91 -16.28 -8.21
C TYR A 196 -18.19 -15.48 -8.56
N TYR A 197 -18.51 -15.36 -9.85
CA TYR A 197 -19.68 -14.61 -10.32
C TYR A 197 -21.04 -15.30 -10.06
N PHE A 198 -21.05 -16.63 -9.93
CA PHE A 198 -22.26 -17.42 -9.71
C PHE A 198 -22.45 -17.84 -8.24
N GLU A 199 -21.40 -17.70 -7.41
CA GLU A 199 -21.45 -18.04 -5.98
C GLU A 199 -22.54 -17.30 -5.20
N LYS A 200 -22.90 -16.09 -5.63
CA LYS A 200 -23.92 -15.25 -4.97
C LYS A 200 -25.32 -15.88 -5.03
N TYR A 201 -25.57 -16.74 -6.01
CA TYR A 201 -26.88 -17.33 -6.28
C TYR A 201 -27.01 -18.77 -5.75
N LEU A 202 -25.95 -19.32 -5.17
CA LEU A 202 -25.98 -20.62 -4.51
C LEU A 202 -26.55 -20.49 -3.10
N ASP A 203 -27.30 -21.50 -2.67
CA ASP A 203 -27.75 -21.60 -1.29
C ASP A 203 -26.53 -21.60 -0.34
N PRO A 204 -26.47 -20.67 0.65
CA PRO A 204 -25.39 -20.63 1.63
C PRO A 204 -25.14 -21.95 2.37
N GLN A 205 -26.19 -22.77 2.58
CA GLN A 205 -26.07 -24.08 3.22
C GLN A 205 -25.35 -25.09 2.33
N ILE A 206 -25.70 -25.15 1.03
CA ILE A 206 -25.02 -26.00 0.05
C ILE A 206 -23.56 -25.59 -0.07
N LYS A 207 -23.29 -24.28 -0.14
CA LYS A 207 -21.93 -23.73 -0.17
C LYS A 207 -21.09 -24.16 1.03
N ARG A 208 -21.64 -24.03 2.24
CA ARG A 208 -20.95 -24.41 3.48
C ARG A 208 -20.71 -25.92 3.55
N ARG A 209 -21.71 -26.72 3.18
CA ARG A 209 -21.61 -28.19 3.18
C ARG A 209 -20.54 -28.68 2.21
N CYS A 210 -20.55 -28.20 0.97
CA CYS A 210 -19.56 -28.62 -0.03
C CYS A 210 -18.14 -28.22 0.34
N LYS A 211 -17.94 -27.00 0.89
CA LYS A 211 -16.62 -26.58 1.38
C LYS A 211 -16.13 -27.48 2.51
N LYS A 212 -16.98 -27.69 3.52
CA LYS A 212 -16.66 -28.56 4.64
C LYS A 212 -16.34 -29.99 4.18
N TRP A 213 -17.13 -30.52 3.25
CA TRP A 213 -16.90 -31.85 2.69
C TRP A 213 -15.55 -31.95 1.97
N CYS A 214 -15.19 -30.96 1.12
CA CYS A 214 -13.88 -30.92 0.48
C CYS A 214 -12.73 -30.90 1.50
N ASP A 215 -12.85 -30.08 2.54
CA ASP A 215 -11.86 -29.98 3.60
C ASP A 215 -11.71 -31.33 4.34
N ASP A 216 -12.83 -31.94 4.76
CA ASP A 216 -12.87 -33.21 5.47
C ASP A 216 -12.31 -34.37 4.60
N PHE A 217 -12.68 -34.43 3.31
CA PHE A 217 -12.21 -35.45 2.36
C PHE A 217 -10.71 -35.33 2.06
N ASN A 218 -10.22 -34.11 1.85
CA ASN A 218 -8.80 -33.86 1.63
C ASN A 218 -7.97 -34.17 2.87
N TYR A 219 -8.49 -33.79 4.05
CA TYR A 219 -7.85 -34.07 5.33
C TYR A 219 -7.75 -35.58 5.58
N ALA A 220 -8.83 -36.33 5.38
CA ALA A 220 -8.85 -37.78 5.58
C ALA A 220 -7.91 -38.52 4.60
N ASN A 221 -7.86 -38.11 3.34
CA ASN A 221 -6.92 -38.67 2.36
C ASN A 221 -5.46 -38.37 2.69
N HIS A 222 -5.17 -37.16 3.17
CA HIS A 222 -3.82 -36.80 3.60
C HIS A 222 -3.41 -37.56 4.87
N ALA A 223 -4.32 -37.71 5.84
CA ALA A 223 -4.09 -38.53 7.02
C ALA A 223 -3.81 -39.99 6.63
N LEU A 224 -4.58 -40.57 5.72
CA LEU A 224 -4.36 -41.93 5.24
C LEU A 224 -3.01 -42.10 4.53
N GLU A 225 -2.61 -41.11 3.73
CA GLU A 225 -1.29 -41.06 3.08
C GLU A 225 -0.15 -41.06 4.11
N LEU A 226 -0.26 -40.27 5.17
CA LEU A 226 0.77 -40.22 6.23
C LEU A 226 0.90 -41.57 6.97
N ILE A 227 -0.20 -42.30 7.15
CA ILE A 227 -0.19 -43.57 7.88
C ILE A 227 0.25 -44.74 7.00
N THR A 228 -0.22 -44.78 5.76
CA THR A 228 -0.08 -45.98 4.89
C THR A 228 0.81 -45.76 3.68
N LYS A 229 1.28 -44.52 3.44
CA LYS A 229 1.97 -44.07 2.21
C LYS A 229 1.16 -44.27 0.93
N LYS A 230 -0.15 -44.52 1.07
CA LYS A 230 -1.09 -44.74 -0.04
C LYS A 230 -2.31 -43.87 0.17
N LYS A 231 -2.83 -43.32 -0.92
CA LYS A 231 -4.10 -42.59 -0.93
C LYS A 231 -5.23 -43.53 -1.28
N GLU A 232 -6.42 -43.23 -0.78
CA GLU A 232 -7.60 -43.91 -1.25
C GLU A 232 -8.03 -43.29 -2.58
N VAL A 233 -8.23 -44.15 -3.58
CA VAL A 233 -8.73 -43.72 -4.88
C VAL A 233 -10.24 -43.60 -4.78
N PHE A 234 -10.76 -42.47 -5.22
CA PHE A 234 -12.17 -42.20 -5.37
C PHE A 234 -12.43 -41.67 -6.76
N VAL A 235 -12.99 -42.55 -7.60
CA VAL A 235 -13.52 -42.20 -8.90
C VAL A 235 -15.04 -42.17 -8.75
N PRO A 236 -15.67 -40.99 -8.70
CA PRO A 236 -17.12 -40.91 -8.67
C PRO A 236 -17.66 -41.37 -10.02
N VAL A 237 -18.24 -42.57 -10.08
CA VAL A 237 -18.99 -43.04 -11.24
C VAL A 237 -20.27 -42.20 -11.32
N LYS A 238 -20.59 -41.67 -12.50
CA LYS A 238 -21.83 -40.90 -12.70
C LYS A 238 -23.03 -41.84 -12.60
N GLU A 239 -24.15 -41.39 -12.03
CA GLU A 239 -25.38 -42.20 -11.97
C GLU A 239 -25.83 -42.70 -13.36
N GLU A 240 -25.48 -41.99 -14.44
CA GLU A 240 -25.73 -42.38 -15.84
C GLU A 240 -25.00 -43.67 -16.25
N ASP A 241 -23.85 -43.99 -15.64
CA ASP A 241 -23.04 -45.17 -15.94
C ASP A 241 -23.45 -46.40 -15.10
N MET A 242 -24.28 -46.24 -14.07
CA MET A 242 -24.78 -47.35 -13.25
C MET A 242 -26.01 -48.05 -13.85
N ILE A 243 -26.66 -47.47 -14.86
CA ILE A 243 -27.87 -48.03 -15.49
C ILE A 243 -27.49 -49.03 -16.61
N GLN A 244 -26.20 -49.22 -16.91
CA GLN A 244 -25.71 -50.15 -17.96
C GLN A 244 -24.95 -51.39 -17.45
N LEU A 245 -25.16 -51.80 -16.20
CA LEU A 245 -24.64 -53.07 -15.65
C LEU A 245 -25.77 -54.03 -15.25
#